data_AF-A0AAV7KB78-F1
#
_entry.id   AF-A0AAV7KB78-F1
#
_cell.length_a   1.000
_cell.length_b   1.000
_cell.length_c   1.000
_cell.angle_alpha   90.00
_cell.angle_beta   90.00
_cell.angle_gamma   90.00
#
_symmetry.space_group_name_H-M   'P 1'
#
loop_
_entity.id
_entity.type
_entity.pdbx_description
1 polymer ?
#
loop_
_entity_poly.entity_id
_entity_poly.type
_entity_poly.pdbx_seq_one_letter_code
_entity_poly.pdbx_strand_id
1 'polypeptide(L)'
;MSCYGGLFRRRSMTTKTKKRNKGPKKYPSHENINTDSSEVQDLIQEIDHMSPEKIRDLILQMLDEMDLPPPSKTAILNKGISEHKMLLKSSILKDHGTNSGQGRIPADEFVDQLKTNLSIEDMIPILEKLRVAVGTYHINWLHDFANKNGHVHLLNLMDHWNAVRPDESEFKVVLQMY
;
A
#
# COMPACT_ATOMS: atom_id res chain seq x y z
N MET A 1 4.73 77.15 34.89
CA MET A 1 4.96 77.19 33.43
C MET A 1 6.24 76.43 33.16
N SER A 2 6.13 75.28 32.48
CA SER A 2 7.18 74.26 32.38
C SER A 2 7.53 74.04 30.90
N CYS A 3 8.79 74.25 30.54
CA CYS A 3 9.37 73.89 29.24
C CYS A 3 10.87 73.57 29.44
N TYR A 4 11.26 72.31 29.27
CA TYR A 4 12.58 71.78 28.85
C TYR A 4 12.28 70.30 28.49
N GLY A 5 12.70 69.70 27.37
CA GLY A 5 13.96 69.81 26.65
C GLY A 5 14.83 68.58 26.98
N GLY A 6 15.31 67.84 25.97
CA GLY A 6 16.40 66.86 26.10
C GLY A 6 16.00 65.40 25.88
N LEU A 7 16.37 64.72 24.79
CA LEU A 7 17.71 64.27 24.32
C LEU A 7 18.12 62.87 24.84
N PHE A 8 18.25 61.96 23.86
CA PHE A 8 19.28 60.92 23.67
C PHE A 8 19.33 59.63 24.52
N ARG A 9 19.28 58.54 23.75
CA ARG A 9 20.20 57.37 23.70
C ARG A 9 19.85 56.06 24.43
N ARG A 10 19.73 55.05 23.55
CA ARG A 10 20.31 53.69 23.53
C ARG A 10 19.52 52.51 24.13
N ARG A 11 19.25 51.60 23.18
CA ARG A 11 19.35 50.12 23.20
C ARG A 11 18.50 49.38 24.23
N SER A 12 17.59 48.55 23.74
CA SER A 12 17.74 47.09 23.83
C SER A 12 16.64 46.40 23.03
N MET A 13 17.03 45.59 22.04
CA MET A 13 16.18 44.55 21.48
C MET A 13 15.91 43.52 22.57
N THR A 14 14.68 43.49 23.13
CA THR A 14 14.13 42.28 23.77
C THR A 14 12.61 42.25 23.56
N THR A 15 12.17 41.74 22.41
CA THR A 15 10.78 41.30 22.27
C THR A 15 10.63 40.00 23.08
N LYS A 16 10.02 40.13 24.26
CA LYS A 16 9.50 39.02 25.06
C LYS A 16 8.47 38.25 24.22
N THR A 17 8.89 37.23 23.51
CA THR A 17 7.99 36.23 22.92
C THR A 17 7.57 35.27 24.02
N LYS A 18 6.36 35.52 24.51
CA LYS A 18 5.48 34.68 25.31
C LYS A 18 5.78 33.17 25.13
N LYS A 19 6.19 32.51 26.22
CA LYS A 19 6.17 31.05 26.36
C LYS A 19 4.75 30.57 26.01
N ARG A 20 4.59 30.00 24.83
CA ARG A 20 3.36 29.33 24.41
C ARG A 20 3.46 27.89 24.89
N ASN A 21 2.68 27.56 25.91
CA ASN A 21 2.49 26.20 26.41
C ASN A 21 2.22 25.26 25.24
N LYS A 22 3.13 24.30 25.02
CA LYS A 22 2.90 23.15 24.16
C LYS A 22 1.96 22.22 24.92
N GLY A 23 0.65 22.39 24.70
CA GLY A 23 -0.31 21.30 24.92
C GLY A 23 0.01 20.13 23.99
N PRO A 24 -0.43 18.89 24.33
CA PRO A 24 -0.09 17.71 23.56
C PRO A 24 -0.57 17.87 22.11
N LYS A 25 0.30 17.52 21.17
CA LYS A 25 0.03 17.48 19.74
C LYS A 25 -1.23 16.65 19.53
N LYS A 26 -2.31 17.28 19.06
CA LYS A 26 -3.48 16.58 18.53
C LYS A 26 -2.97 15.70 17.40
N TYR A 27 -3.17 14.39 17.54
CA TYR A 27 -3.05 13.43 16.45
C TYR A 27 -3.92 13.89 15.27
N PRO A 28 -3.52 13.60 14.02
CA PRO A 28 -4.33 13.96 12.87
C PRO A 28 -5.73 13.38 13.06
N SER A 29 -6.72 14.26 13.01
CA SER A 29 -8.13 13.92 13.03
C SER A 29 -8.37 12.85 11.97
N HIS A 30 -8.99 11.75 12.36
CA HIS A 30 -9.53 10.77 11.43
C HIS A 30 -10.39 11.53 10.42
N GLU A 31 -9.91 11.63 9.18
CA GLU A 31 -10.76 11.99 8.05
C GLU A 31 -11.95 11.03 8.06
N ASN A 32 -13.16 11.58 7.92
CA ASN A 32 -14.37 10.79 7.74
C ASN A 32 -14.14 9.83 6.56
N ILE A 33 -13.96 8.56 6.87
CA ILE A 33 -13.80 7.49 5.90
C ILE A 33 -15.17 7.27 5.27
N ASN A 34 -15.39 7.84 4.09
CA ASN A 34 -16.55 7.53 3.25
C ASN A 34 -16.41 6.07 2.78
N THR A 35 -16.99 5.17 3.56
CA THR A 35 -17.17 3.76 3.24
C THR A 35 -18.45 3.65 2.41
N ASP A 36 -18.39 4.11 1.16
CA ASP A 36 -19.57 4.19 0.26
C ASP A 36 -19.99 2.84 -0.34
N SER A 37 -19.46 1.71 0.15
CA SER A 37 -19.98 0.37 -0.17
C SER A 37 -20.71 -0.21 1.05
N SER A 38 -22.05 -0.24 0.99
CA SER A 38 -22.93 -0.85 2.01
C SER A 38 -22.42 -2.25 2.40
N GLU A 39 -21.99 -3.03 1.42
CA GLU A 39 -21.51 -4.40 1.60
C GLU A 39 -20.25 -4.48 2.48
N VAL A 40 -19.32 -3.52 2.35
CA VAL A 40 -18.10 -3.48 3.17
C VAL A 40 -18.44 -3.11 4.62
N GLN A 41 -19.38 -2.19 4.82
CA GLN A 41 -19.84 -1.86 6.18
C GLN A 41 -20.57 -3.04 6.84
N ASP A 42 -21.38 -3.78 6.08
CA ASP A 42 -22.10 -4.96 6.55
C ASP A 42 -21.12 -6.06 7.02
N LEU A 43 -20.07 -6.32 6.24
CA LEU A 43 -19.02 -7.28 6.62
C LEU A 43 -18.23 -6.84 7.85
N ILE A 44 -17.93 -5.54 7.98
CA ILE A 44 -17.24 -4.99 9.15
C ILE A 44 -18.12 -5.10 10.41
N GLN A 45 -19.42 -4.83 10.29
CA GLN A 45 -20.36 -5.02 11.38
C GLN A 45 -20.51 -6.50 11.75
N GLU A 46 -20.50 -7.41 10.78
CA GLU A 46 -20.56 -8.85 11.07
C GLU A 46 -19.41 -9.26 12.00
N ILE A 47 -18.17 -8.83 11.72
CA ILE A 47 -16.99 -9.11 12.55
C ILE A 47 -17.18 -8.66 14.01
N ASP A 48 -17.84 -7.52 14.24
CA ASP A 48 -18.08 -7.03 15.60
C ASP A 48 -18.98 -7.96 16.40
N HIS A 49 -19.91 -8.65 15.75
CA HIS A 49 -20.88 -9.53 16.37
C HIS A 49 -20.45 -11.02 16.39
N MET A 50 -19.33 -11.37 15.75
CA MET A 50 -18.82 -12.75 15.76
C MET A 50 -18.31 -13.18 17.14
N SER A 51 -18.51 -14.47 17.43
CA SER A 51 -17.98 -15.16 18.60
C SER A 51 -16.45 -15.23 18.56
N PRO A 52 -15.77 -15.25 19.73
CA PRO A 52 -14.31 -15.39 19.82
C PRO A 52 -13.72 -16.56 19.02
N GLU A 53 -14.41 -17.70 18.98
CA GLU A 53 -13.99 -18.92 18.30
C GLU A 53 -13.94 -18.69 16.78
N LYS A 54 -15.03 -18.20 16.20
CA LYS A 54 -15.12 -17.84 14.78
C LYS A 54 -14.06 -16.80 14.37
N ILE A 55 -13.77 -15.82 15.23
CA ILE A 55 -12.70 -14.84 14.98
C ILE A 55 -11.32 -15.52 14.92
N ARG A 56 -11.05 -16.46 15.83
CA ARG A 56 -9.78 -17.21 15.83
C ARG A 56 -9.63 -18.08 14.60
N ASP A 57 -10.69 -18.75 14.17
CA ASP A 57 -10.68 -19.60 12.97
C ASP A 57 -10.38 -18.77 11.71
N LEU A 58 -11.01 -17.59 11.58
CA LEU A 58 -10.73 -16.67 10.47
C LEU A 58 -9.30 -16.11 10.48
N ILE A 59 -8.75 -15.82 11.66
CA ILE A 59 -7.35 -15.41 11.78
C ILE A 59 -6.40 -16.52 11.35
N LEU A 60 -6.66 -17.77 11.76
CA LEU A 60 -5.82 -18.90 11.36
C LEU A 60 -5.81 -19.06 9.84
N GLN A 61 -6.99 -19.01 9.21
CA GLN A 61 -7.11 -19.05 7.75
C GLN A 61 -6.34 -17.90 7.10
N MET A 62 -6.54 -16.65 7.55
CA MET A 62 -5.85 -15.49 6.99
C MET A 62 -4.33 -15.60 7.17
N LEU A 63 -3.83 -16.10 8.31
CA LEU A 63 -2.40 -16.27 8.54
C LEU A 63 -1.77 -17.35 7.64
N ASP A 64 -2.52 -18.39 7.31
CA ASP A 64 -2.07 -19.41 6.37
C ASP A 64 -1.94 -18.86 4.95
N GLU A 65 -2.80 -17.91 4.59
CA GLU A 65 -2.76 -17.25 3.29
C GLU A 65 -1.66 -16.19 3.12
N MET A 66 -1.06 -15.71 4.22
CA MET A 66 -0.05 -14.64 4.21
C MET A 66 1.40 -15.15 4.08
N ASP A 67 1.61 -16.46 3.96
CA ASP A 67 2.94 -17.09 3.86
C ASP A 67 3.96 -16.59 4.91
N LEU A 68 3.50 -16.45 6.16
CA LEU A 68 4.33 -15.95 7.26
C LEU A 68 5.17 -17.06 7.89
N PRO A 69 6.41 -16.77 8.33
CA PRO A 69 7.22 -17.74 9.05
C PRO A 69 6.59 -18.07 10.42
N PRO A 70 6.84 -19.29 10.96
CA PRO A 70 6.26 -19.73 12.24
C PRO A 70 6.35 -18.74 13.41
N PRO A 71 7.49 -18.07 13.69
CA PRO A 71 7.56 -17.10 14.79
C PRO A 71 6.62 -15.90 14.61
N SER A 72 6.42 -15.44 13.37
CA SER A 72 5.51 -14.32 13.06
C SER A 72 4.05 -14.73 13.23
N LYS A 73 3.68 -15.95 12.80
CA LYS A 73 2.34 -16.51 13.03
C LYS A 73 2.03 -16.59 14.53
N THR A 74 2.93 -17.15 15.32
CA THR A 74 2.76 -17.28 16.78
C THR A 74 2.62 -15.92 17.47
N ALA A 75 3.39 -14.92 17.05
CA ALA A 75 3.28 -13.56 17.60
C ALA A 75 1.91 -12.93 17.37
N ILE A 76 1.26 -13.21 16.23
CA ILE A 76 -0.09 -12.72 15.93
C ILE A 76 -1.15 -13.53 16.69
N LEU A 77 -0.99 -14.85 16.80
CA LEU A 77 -1.91 -15.73 17.52
C LEU A 77 -1.98 -15.42 19.03
N ASN A 78 -0.89 -14.91 19.61
CA ASN A 78 -0.84 -14.52 21.01
C ASN A 78 -1.54 -13.18 21.32
N LYS A 79 -2.06 -12.46 20.31
CA LYS A 79 -2.82 -11.22 20.51
C LYS A 79 -4.23 -11.49 21.01
N GLY A 80 -4.87 -10.46 21.58
CA GLY A 80 -6.25 -10.52 22.01
C GLY A 80 -7.25 -10.52 20.85
N ILE A 81 -8.50 -10.86 21.19
CA ILE A 81 -9.61 -10.91 20.23
C ILE A 81 -9.88 -9.53 19.61
N SER A 82 -9.66 -8.46 20.36
CA SER A 82 -9.84 -7.08 19.87
C SER A 82 -8.89 -6.76 18.72
N GLU A 83 -7.61 -7.12 18.87
CA GLU A 83 -6.59 -6.96 17.85
C GLU A 83 -6.86 -7.84 16.63
N HIS A 84 -7.36 -9.06 16.85
CA HIS A 84 -7.79 -9.95 15.76
C HIS A 84 -8.95 -9.37 14.96
N LYS A 85 -9.98 -8.84 15.62
CA LYS A 85 -11.09 -8.13 14.93
C LYS A 85 -10.57 -6.96 14.12
N MET A 86 -9.66 -6.16 14.67
CA MET A 86 -9.05 -5.05 13.95
C MET A 86 -8.30 -5.51 12.69
N LEU A 87 -7.55 -6.61 12.79
CA LEU A 87 -6.78 -7.17 11.68
C LEU A 87 -7.70 -7.67 10.55
N LEU A 88 -8.76 -8.43 10.90
CA LEU A 88 -9.75 -8.90 9.92
C LEU A 88 -10.43 -7.72 9.19
N LYS A 89 -10.88 -6.70 9.94
CA LYS A 89 -11.47 -5.49 9.33
C LYS A 89 -10.51 -4.79 8.39
N SER A 90 -9.23 -4.69 8.76
CA SER A 90 -8.22 -4.07 7.90
C SER A 90 -7.97 -4.85 6.62
N SER A 91 -8.09 -6.19 6.65
CA SER A 91 -8.00 -7.04 5.46
C SER A 91 -9.15 -6.76 4.50
N ILE A 92 -10.39 -6.74 5.00
CA ILE A 92 -11.59 -6.45 4.18
C ILE A 92 -11.48 -5.06 3.53
N LEU A 93 -11.09 -4.04 4.30
CA LEU A 93 -10.90 -2.69 3.78
C LEU A 93 -9.82 -2.64 2.68
N LYS A 94 -8.77 -3.47 2.78
CA LYS A 94 -7.70 -3.57 1.79
C LYS A 94 -8.18 -4.27 0.51
N ASP A 95 -8.90 -5.38 0.65
CA ASP A 95 -9.41 -6.13 -0.51
C ASP A 95 -10.45 -5.32 -1.30
N HIS A 96 -11.31 -4.56 -0.62
CA HIS A 96 -12.36 -3.75 -1.23
C HIS A 96 -11.95 -2.30 -1.58
N GLY A 97 -10.69 -1.93 -1.41
CA GLY A 97 -10.13 -0.68 -1.94
C GLY A 97 -10.65 0.62 -1.31
N THR A 98 -11.32 0.57 -0.17
CA THR A 98 -12.03 1.74 0.39
C THR A 98 -11.11 2.82 0.97
N ASN A 99 -9.81 2.54 1.14
CA ASN A 99 -8.86 3.46 1.81
C ASN A 99 -7.72 3.98 0.92
N SER A 100 -7.52 3.48 -0.30
CA SER A 100 -6.36 3.86 -1.13
C SER A 100 -6.60 3.94 -2.64
N GLY A 101 -7.85 3.89 -3.11
CA GLY A 101 -8.19 4.12 -4.52
C GLY A 101 -7.76 3.02 -5.49
N GLN A 102 -7.16 1.92 -5.01
CA GLN A 102 -6.90 0.72 -5.80
C GLN A 102 -7.25 -0.48 -4.94
N GLY A 103 -8.44 -1.04 -5.18
CA GLY A 103 -8.77 -2.38 -4.71
C GLY A 103 -7.84 -3.41 -5.32
N ARG A 104 -7.92 -4.63 -4.81
CA ARG A 104 -7.08 -5.73 -5.28
C ARG A 104 -7.41 -6.04 -6.73
N ILE A 105 -6.43 -5.99 -7.63
CA ILE A 105 -6.64 -6.29 -9.05
C ILE A 105 -6.78 -7.81 -9.22
N PRO A 106 -7.85 -8.31 -9.85
CA PRO A 106 -8.04 -9.74 -10.11
C PRO A 106 -6.91 -10.33 -10.96
N ALA A 107 -6.57 -11.60 -10.73
CA ALA A 107 -5.50 -12.27 -11.46
C ALA A 107 -5.76 -12.36 -12.98
N ASP A 108 -7.02 -12.49 -13.39
CA ASP A 108 -7.49 -12.47 -14.78
C ASP A 108 -7.17 -11.16 -15.48
N GLU A 109 -7.32 -10.03 -14.80
CA GLU A 109 -7.05 -8.73 -15.41
C GLU A 109 -5.57 -8.60 -15.79
N PHE A 110 -4.66 -9.09 -14.94
CA PHE A 110 -3.23 -9.17 -15.27
C PHE A 110 -2.96 -10.16 -16.40
N VAL A 111 -3.61 -11.32 -16.40
CA VAL A 111 -3.44 -12.32 -17.46
C VAL A 111 -3.87 -11.77 -18.82
N ASP A 112 -4.99 -11.05 -18.87
CA ASP A 112 -5.47 -10.45 -20.11
C ASP A 112 -4.57 -9.30 -20.57
N GLN A 113 -4.06 -8.49 -19.65
CA GLN A 113 -3.04 -7.48 -19.97
C GLN A 113 -1.75 -8.12 -20.52
N LEU A 114 -1.28 -9.24 -19.95
CA LEU A 114 -0.09 -9.94 -20.43
C LEU A 114 -0.26 -10.59 -21.81
N LYS A 115 -1.49 -10.89 -22.24
CA LYS A 115 -1.77 -11.40 -23.59
C LYS A 115 -1.74 -10.33 -24.67
N THR A 116 -1.84 -9.06 -24.30
CA THR A 116 -1.86 -7.96 -25.27
C THR A 116 -0.46 -7.66 -25.79
N ASN A 117 -0.34 -7.39 -27.09
CA ASN A 117 0.91 -6.93 -27.71
C ASN A 117 1.11 -5.44 -27.42
N LEU A 118 1.45 -5.14 -26.17
CA LEU A 118 1.75 -3.78 -25.73
C LEU A 118 3.20 -3.41 -26.02
N SER A 119 3.44 -2.11 -26.15
CA SER A 119 4.79 -1.57 -26.20
C SER A 119 5.53 -1.84 -24.87
N ILE A 120 6.86 -1.79 -24.89
CA ILE A 120 7.66 -1.93 -23.66
C ILE A 120 7.27 -0.84 -22.65
N GLU A 121 7.02 0.39 -23.12
CA GLU A 121 6.64 1.54 -22.29
C GLU A 121 5.32 1.31 -21.55
N ASP A 122 4.33 0.71 -22.23
CA ASP A 122 3.01 0.41 -21.66
C ASP A 122 3.02 -0.82 -20.74
N MET A 123 3.96 -1.75 -20.95
CA MET A 123 4.08 -2.96 -20.14
C MET A 123 4.80 -2.76 -18.80
N ILE A 124 5.75 -1.84 -18.72
CA ILE A 124 6.45 -1.53 -17.46
C ILE A 124 5.50 -1.25 -16.28
N PRO A 125 4.48 -0.37 -16.39
CA PRO A 125 3.57 -0.10 -15.28
C PRO A 125 2.72 -1.33 -14.90
N ILE A 126 2.41 -2.19 -15.86
CA ILE A 126 1.66 -3.44 -15.62
C ILE A 126 2.53 -4.42 -14.84
N LEU A 127 3.78 -4.58 -15.23
CA LEU A 127 4.74 -5.45 -14.55
C LEU A 127 5.06 -4.95 -13.14
N GLU A 128 5.15 -3.63 -12.92
CA GLU A 128 5.36 -3.10 -11.56
C GLU A 128 4.14 -3.35 -10.66
N LYS A 129 2.92 -3.18 -11.18
CA LYS A 129 1.70 -3.56 -10.46
C LYS A 129 1.65 -5.06 -10.17
N LEU A 130 2.05 -5.88 -11.14
CA LEU A 130 2.10 -7.34 -10.99
C LEU A 130 3.13 -7.75 -9.93
N ARG A 131 4.31 -7.13 -9.92
CA ARG A 131 5.34 -7.33 -8.91
C ARG A 131 4.81 -7.01 -7.51
N VAL A 132 4.11 -5.89 -7.34
CA VAL A 132 3.48 -5.52 -6.07
C VAL A 132 2.42 -6.54 -5.69
N ALA A 133 1.56 -6.96 -6.63
CA ALA A 133 0.53 -7.97 -6.39
C ALA A 133 1.16 -9.29 -5.91
N VAL A 134 2.09 -9.87 -6.66
CA VAL A 134 2.79 -11.11 -6.30
C VAL A 134 3.47 -11.02 -4.93
N GLY A 135 4.04 -9.86 -4.58
CA GLY A 135 4.75 -9.68 -3.31
C GLY A 135 3.89 -9.32 -2.10
N THR A 136 2.62 -8.92 -2.29
CA THR A 136 1.81 -8.34 -1.19
C THR A 136 0.40 -8.89 -1.06
N TYR A 137 -0.03 -9.69 -2.04
CA TYR A 137 -1.34 -10.33 -2.06
C TYR A 137 -1.26 -11.71 -1.38
N HIS A 138 -2.41 -12.20 -0.91
CA HIS A 138 -2.56 -13.56 -0.35
C HIS A 138 -2.15 -14.62 -1.37
N ILE A 139 -1.60 -15.73 -0.88
CA ILE A 139 -1.09 -16.83 -1.71
C ILE A 139 -2.17 -17.45 -2.63
N ASN A 140 -3.44 -17.43 -2.22
CA ASN A 140 -4.55 -17.89 -3.06
C ASN A 140 -4.64 -17.12 -4.39
N TRP A 141 -4.36 -15.82 -4.38
CA TRP A 141 -4.33 -15.03 -5.61
C TRP A 141 -3.17 -15.45 -6.52
N LEU A 142 -2.03 -15.84 -5.94
CA LEU A 142 -0.90 -16.38 -6.71
C LEU A 142 -1.26 -17.73 -7.33
N HIS A 143 -1.98 -18.59 -6.58
CA HIS A 143 -2.55 -19.83 -7.13
C HIS A 143 -3.51 -19.56 -8.28
N ASP A 144 -4.41 -18.58 -8.15
CA ASP A 144 -5.33 -18.19 -9.22
C ASP A 144 -4.58 -17.68 -10.46
N PHE A 145 -3.55 -16.85 -10.27
CA PHE A 145 -2.69 -16.38 -11.36
C PHE A 145 -1.97 -17.54 -12.06
N ALA A 146 -1.42 -18.48 -11.28
CA ALA A 146 -0.74 -19.65 -11.83
C ALA A 146 -1.69 -20.58 -12.59
N ASN A 147 -2.88 -20.85 -12.03
CA ASN A 147 -3.93 -21.69 -12.62
C ASN A 147 -4.45 -21.12 -13.95
N LYS A 148 -4.47 -19.78 -14.08
CA LYS A 148 -4.84 -19.08 -15.31
C LYS A 148 -3.68 -18.98 -16.33
N ASN A 149 -2.61 -19.75 -16.16
CA ASN A 149 -1.40 -19.73 -16.99
C ASN A 149 -0.69 -18.37 -17.03
N GLY A 150 -0.87 -17.51 -16.01
CA GLY A 150 -0.23 -16.19 -15.98
C GLY A 150 1.29 -16.25 -16.04
N HIS A 151 1.88 -17.28 -15.41
CA HIS A 151 3.33 -17.52 -15.48
C HIS A 151 3.81 -17.83 -16.90
N VAL A 152 3.05 -18.58 -17.71
CA VAL A 152 3.39 -18.89 -19.11
C VAL A 152 3.38 -17.62 -19.96
N HIS A 153 2.37 -16.77 -19.77
CA HIS A 153 2.30 -15.49 -20.48
C HIS A 153 3.46 -14.56 -20.12
N LEU A 154 3.87 -14.53 -18.84
CA LEU A 154 5.04 -13.77 -18.41
C LEU A 154 6.32 -14.27 -19.08
N LEU A 155 6.53 -15.59 -19.15
CA LEU A 155 7.69 -16.19 -19.81
C LEU A 155 7.70 -15.90 -21.31
N ASN A 156 6.57 -16.08 -22.00
CA ASN A 156 6.45 -15.77 -23.42
C ASN A 156 6.76 -14.30 -23.72
N LEU A 157 6.35 -13.39 -22.83
CA LEU A 157 6.67 -11.97 -22.95
C LEU A 157 8.17 -11.69 -22.77
N MET A 158 8.82 -12.35 -21.80
CA MET A 158 10.27 -12.27 -21.62
C MET A 158 11.03 -12.80 -22.84
N ASP A 159 10.59 -13.93 -23.40
CA ASP A 159 11.21 -14.52 -24.60
C ASP A 159 11.04 -13.61 -25.82
N HIS A 160 9.84 -13.03 -26.00
CA HIS A 160 9.58 -12.07 -27.07
C HIS A 160 10.52 -10.86 -26.97
N TRP A 161 10.67 -10.26 -25.79
CA TRP A 161 11.55 -9.10 -25.62
C TRP A 161 13.04 -9.43 -25.71
N ASN A 162 13.45 -10.63 -25.28
CA ASN A 162 14.82 -11.10 -25.48
C ASN A 162 15.12 -11.32 -26.98
N ALA A 163 14.16 -11.80 -27.76
CA ALA A 163 14.29 -11.96 -29.21
C ALA A 163 14.29 -10.62 -29.96
N VAL A 164 13.63 -9.60 -29.41
CA VAL A 164 13.55 -8.24 -29.99
C VAL A 164 14.73 -7.35 -29.55
N ARG A 165 15.70 -7.86 -28.77
CA ARG A 165 16.92 -7.09 -28.47
C ARG A 165 17.57 -6.64 -29.79
N PRO A 166 17.75 -5.32 -30.01
CA PRO A 166 18.56 -4.85 -31.11
C PRO A 166 19.98 -5.40 -30.92
N ASP A 167 20.53 -5.93 -31.99
CA ASP A 167 21.88 -6.48 -32.06
C ASP A 167 22.86 -5.48 -31.42
N GLU A 168 23.74 -5.95 -30.53
CA GLU A 168 24.68 -5.09 -29.77
C GLU A 168 25.56 -4.20 -30.68
N SER A 169 25.59 -4.49 -31.98
CA SER A 169 26.20 -3.67 -33.03
C SER A 169 25.60 -2.26 -33.20
N GLU A 170 24.33 -2.02 -32.86
CA GLU A 170 23.74 -0.67 -32.97
C GLU A 170 24.17 0.25 -31.80
N PHE A 171 24.50 -0.31 -30.64
CA PHE A 171 25.01 0.47 -29.50
C PHE A 171 26.46 0.94 -29.66
N LYS A 172 27.27 0.25 -30.49
CA LYS A 172 28.67 0.66 -30.74
C LYS A 172 28.80 1.89 -31.64
N VAL A 173 27.80 2.21 -32.45
CA VAL A 173 27.86 3.39 -33.34
C VAL A 173 27.59 4.69 -32.58
N VAL A 174 26.78 4.64 -31.51
CA VAL A 174 26.44 5.84 -30.72
C VAL A 174 27.56 6.23 -29.74
N LEU A 175 28.35 5.27 -29.26
CA LEU A 175 29.47 5.53 -28.33
C LEU A 175 30.79 5.89 -29.03
N GLN A 176 30.84 5.93 -30.37
CA GLN A 176 31.99 6.47 -31.11
C GLN A 176 31.79 7.93 -31.58
N MET A 177 30.65 8.54 -31.27
CA MET A 177 30.39 9.97 -31.54
C MET A 177 30.53 10.88 -30.31
N TYR A 178 31.04 10.36 -29.19
CA TYR A 178 31.40 11.16 -28.01
C TYR A 178 32.86 10.90 -27.59
#